data_AF-A0A849KTX4-F1
#
_entry.id   AF-A0A849KTX4-F1
#
_cell.length_a   1.000
_cell.length_b   1.000
_cell.length_c   1.000
_cell.angle_alpha   90.00
_cell.angle_beta   90.00
_cell.angle_gamma   90.00
#
_symmetry.space_group_name_H-M   'P 1'
#
loop_
_entity.id
_entity.type
_entity.pdbx_description
1 polymer ?
#
loop_
_entity_poly.entity_id
_entity_poly.type
_entity_poly.pdbx_seq_one_letter_code
_entity_poly.pdbx_strand_id
1 'polypeptide(L)' 'MNRHFDPTKAAAVETVAEYLKSARAAIDAELGEGYAAANPELVAAFLQASAIEAAVNAGRIASRETNETLLKLKPRLFG' A
#
# COMPACT_ATOMS: atom_id res chain seq x y z
N MET A 1 26.80 19.97 10.61
CA MET A 1 25.44 19.43 10.81
C MET A 1 25.23 18.33 9.78
N ASN A 2 25.66 17.11 10.08
CA ASN A 2 25.59 16.00 9.13
C ASN A 2 24.17 15.43 9.11
N ARG A 3 23.43 15.65 8.02
CA ARG A 3 22.20 14.90 7.74
C ARG A 3 22.59 13.45 7.50
N HIS A 4 22.33 12.59 8.49
CA HIS A 4 22.45 11.15 8.33
C HIS A 4 21.43 10.71 7.28
N PHE A 5 21.90 10.28 6.11
CA PHE A 5 21.07 9.76 5.04
C PHE A 5 20.59 8.37 5.43
N ASP A 6 19.28 8.22 5.61
CA ASP A 6 18.64 6.94 5.88
C ASP A 6 18.08 6.37 4.57
N PRO A 7 18.71 5.35 3.98
CA PRO A 7 18.31 4.80 2.68
C PRO A 7 16.90 4.17 2.72
N THR A 8 16.44 3.72 3.89
CA THR A 8 15.10 3.12 4.04
C THR A 8 14.00 4.17 3.95
N LYS A 9 14.24 5.35 4.53
CA LYS A 9 13.34 6.51 4.40
C LYS A 9 13.31 7.04 2.97
N ALA A 10 14.46 7.09 2.30
CA ALA A 10 14.53 7.53 0.91
C ALA A 10 13.70 6.62 0.00
N ALA A 11 13.84 5.30 0.13
CA ALA A 11 13.06 4.32 -0.63
C ALA A 11 11.55 4.38 -0.33
N ALA A 12 11.17 4.61 0.94
CA ALA A 12 9.78 4.79 1.32
C ALA A 12 9.15 6.04 0.69
N VAL A 13 9.88 7.15 0.66
CA VAL A 13 9.43 8.40 0.02
C VAL A 13 9.26 8.23 -1.48
N GLU A 14 10.21 7.55 -2.14
CA GLU A 14 10.14 7.25 -3.58
C GLU A 14 8.91 6.38 -3.92
N THR A 15 8.66 5.35 -3.11
CA THR A 15 7.50 4.46 -3.26
C THR A 15 6.18 5.25 -3.13
N VAL A 16 6.08 6.13 -2.13
CA VAL A 16 4.87 6.95 -1.91
C VAL A 16 4.70 7.97 -3.04
N ALA A 17 5.77 8.50 -3.61
CA ALA A 17 5.70 9.43 -4.74
C ALA A 17 5.09 8.76 -5.99
N GLU A 18 5.44 7.51 -6.28
CA GLU A 18 4.83 6.75 -7.38
C GLU A 18 3.34 6.46 -7.13
N TYR A 19 2.96 6.17 -5.89
CA TYR A 19 1.54 6.00 -5.53
C TYR A 19 0.75 7.30 -5.68
N LEU A 20 1.32 8.44 -5.27
CA LEU A 20 0.69 9.74 -5.47
C LEU A 20 0.49 10.05 -6.95
N LYS A 21 1.49 9.78 -7.79
CA LYS A 21 1.39 9.95 -9.25
C LYS A 21 0.28 9.08 -9.84
N SER A 22 0.21 7.82 -9.41
CA SER A 22 -0.81 6.87 -9.85
C SER A 22 -2.21 7.29 -9.39
N ALA A 23 -2.37 7.75 -8.15
CA ALA A 23 -3.63 8.24 -7.61
C ALA A 23 -4.15 9.46 -8.39
N ARG A 24 -3.27 10.43 -8.70
CA ARG A 24 -3.64 11.60 -9.50
C ARG A 24 -4.08 11.19 -10.90
N ALA A 25 -3.34 10.31 -11.56
CA ALA A 25 -3.68 9.83 -12.90
C ALA A 25 -5.03 9.09 -12.92
N ALA A 26 -5.31 8.26 -11.91
CA ALA A 26 -6.59 7.56 -11.81
C ALA A 26 -7.77 8.52 -11.59
N ILE A 27 -7.60 9.53 -10.74
CA ILE A 27 -8.63 10.55 -10.49
C ILE A 27 -8.89 11.37 -11.75
N ASP A 28 -7.83 11.84 -12.41
CA ASP A 28 -7.96 12.64 -13.64
C ASP A 28 -8.57 11.82 -14.79
N ALA A 29 -8.28 10.52 -14.88
CA ALA A 29 -8.86 9.63 -15.88
C ALA A 29 -10.37 9.43 -15.69
N GLU A 30 -10.85 9.38 -14.44
CA GLU A 30 -12.26 9.15 -14.13
C GLU A 30 -13.09 10.45 -14.12
N LEU A 31 -12.52 11.54 -13.60
CA LEU A 31 -13.25 12.78 -13.30
C LEU A 31 -12.88 13.96 -14.21
N GLY A 32 -11.89 13.78 -15.08
CA GLY A 32 -11.43 14.77 -16.05
C GLY A 32 -10.07 15.37 -15.71
N GLU A 33 -9.38 15.85 -16.75
CA GLU A 33 -8.03 16.40 -16.64
C GLU A 33 -7.98 17.59 -15.67
N GLY A 34 -7.03 17.55 -14.74
CA GLY A 34 -6.80 18.61 -13.75
C GLY A 34 -7.69 18.53 -12.51
N TYR A 35 -8.65 17.60 -12.46
CA TYR A 35 -9.53 17.43 -11.30
C TYR A 35 -8.74 17.07 -10.04
N ALA A 36 -7.74 16.20 -10.14
CA ALA A 36 -6.89 15.81 -9.03
C ALA A 36 -6.06 16.99 -8.50
N ALA A 37 -5.64 17.91 -9.37
CA ALA A 37 -4.89 19.10 -8.96
C ALA A 37 -5.78 20.12 -8.23
N ALA A 38 -7.05 20.21 -8.62
CA ALA A 38 -8.03 21.09 -7.99
C ALA A 38 -8.56 20.56 -6.64
N ASN A 39 -8.47 19.25 -6.39
CA ASN A 39 -9.05 18.58 -5.22
C ASN A 39 -8.00 17.73 -4.47
N PRO A 40 -6.99 18.35 -3.80
CA PRO A 40 -5.90 17.63 -3.14
C PRO A 40 -6.37 16.72 -1.98
N GLU A 41 -7.45 17.07 -1.30
CA GLU A 41 -8.08 16.25 -0.25
C GLU A 41 -8.67 14.96 -0.80
N LEU A 42 -9.20 14.97 -2.02
CA LEU A 42 -9.66 13.75 -2.70
C LEU A 42 -8.47 12.84 -3.02
N VAL A 43 -7.36 13.41 -3.49
CA VAL A 43 -6.13 12.64 -3.74
C VAL A 43 -5.61 11.99 -2.45
N ALA A 44 -5.62 12.74 -1.33
CA ALA A 44 -5.22 12.21 -0.04
C ALA A 44 -6.13 11.07 0.45
N ALA A 45 -7.46 11.26 0.34
CA ALA A 45 -8.44 10.24 0.70
C ALA A 45 -8.30 8.97 -0.16
N PHE A 46 -8.09 9.13 -1.47
CA PHE A 46 -7.88 8.03 -2.40
C PHE A 46 -6.60 7.25 -2.09
N LEU A 47 -5.50 7.96 -1.81
CA LEU A 47 -4.23 7.36 -1.44
C LEU A 47 -4.36 6.60 -0.11
N GLN A 48 -5.06 7.16 0.87
CA GLN A 48 -5.33 6.51 2.15
C GLN A 48 -6.19 5.25 2.00
N ALA A 49 -7.27 5.31 1.23
CA ALA A 49 -8.12 4.15 0.95
C ALA A 49 -7.33 3.04 0.25
N SER A 50 -6.51 3.40 -0.75
CA SER A 50 -5.63 2.47 -1.47
C SER A 50 -4.63 1.79 -0.54
N ALA A 51 -4.04 2.54 0.41
CA ALA A 51 -3.12 1.98 1.40
C ALA A 51 -3.81 1.00 2.37
N ILE A 52 -5.05 1.31 2.79
CA ILE A 52 -5.85 0.42 3.64
C ILE A 52 -6.16 -0.88 2.90
N GLU A 53 -6.61 -0.81 1.65
CA GLU A 53 -6.89 -2.01 0.84
C GLU A 53 -5.64 -2.86 0.63
N ALA A 54 -4.48 -2.24 0.38
CA ALA A 54 -3.21 -2.94 0.28
C ALA A 54 -2.85 -3.67 1.58
N ALA A 55 -3.02 -3.01 2.74
CA ALA A 55 -2.77 -3.60 4.04
C ALA A 55 -3.73 -4.76 4.35
N VAL A 56 -5.03 -4.63 4.03
CA VAL A 56 -6.03 -5.69 4.17
C VAL A 56 -5.66 -6.89 3.30
N ASN A 57 -5.30 -6.68 2.03
CA ASN A 57 -4.89 -7.75 1.14
C ASN A 57 -3.64 -8.48 1.63
N ALA A 58 -2.62 -7.74 2.09
CA ALA A 58 -1.43 -8.33 2.71
C ALA A 58 -1.80 -9.20 3.93
N GLY A 59 -2.70 -8.70 4.80
CA GLY A 59 -3.21 -9.46 5.95
C GLY A 59 -3.94 -10.74 5.55
N ARG A 60 -4.78 -10.70 4.50
CA ARG A 60 -5.48 -11.89 3.97
C ARG A 60 -4.51 -12.94 3.44
N ILE A 61 -3.46 -12.52 2.72
CA ILE A 61 -2.42 -13.40 2.20
C ILE A 61 -1.67 -14.06 3.37
N ALA A 62 -1.17 -13.26 4.31
CA ALA A 62 -0.43 -13.77 5.48
C ALA A 62 -1.27 -14.75 6.31
N SER A 63 -2.56 -14.44 6.54
CA SER A 63 -3.47 -15.34 7.24
C SER A 63 -3.66 -16.66 6.49
N ARG A 64 -3.80 -16.61 5.16
CA ARG A 64 -3.96 -17.81 4.33
C ARG A 64 -2.71 -18.68 4.40
N GLU A 65 -1.53 -18.11 4.18
CA GLU A 65 -0.26 -18.83 4.20
C GLU A 65 0.02 -19.45 5.58
N THR A 66 -0.28 -18.72 6.65
CA THR A 66 -0.18 -19.21 8.02
C THR A 66 -1.09 -20.42 8.24
N ASN A 67 -2.36 -20.32 7.85
CA ASN A 67 -3.32 -21.40 8.01
C ASN A 67 -2.94 -22.64 7.18
N GLU A 68 -2.50 -22.44 5.93
CA GLU A 68 -1.98 -23.52 5.07
C GLU A 68 -0.77 -24.22 5.72
N THR A 69 0.10 -23.47 6.39
CA THR A 69 1.27 -24.02 7.10
C THR A 69 0.84 -24.83 8.32
N LEU A 70 -0.09 -24.33 9.13
CA LEU A 70 -0.62 -25.05 10.30
C LEU A 70 -1.29 -26.37 9.91
N LEU A 71 -2.07 -26.38 8.83
CA LEU A 71 -2.71 -27.60 8.33
C LEU A 71 -1.68 -28.65 7.87
N LYS A 72 -0.58 -28.24 7.23
CA LYS A 72 0.51 -29.15 6.84
C LYS A 72 1.23 -29.75 8.06
N LEU A 73 1.34 -29.01 9.15
CA LEU A 73 1.99 -29.46 10.38
C LEU A 73 1.08 -30.31 11.28
N LYS A 74 -0.25 -30.23 11.10
CA LYS A 74 -1.25 -30.92 11.92
C LYS A 74 -0.95 -32.42 12.18
N PRO A 75 -0.55 -33.24 11.17
CA PRO A 75 -0.26 -34.66 11.40
C PRO A 75 1.00 -34.91 12.24
N ARG A 76 1.91 -33.94 12.36
CA ARG A 76 3.18 -34.06 13.09
C ARG A 76 3.11 -33.52 14.53
N LEU A 77 2.17 -32.61 14.79
CA LEU A 77 2.03 -31.91 16.07
C LEU A 77 0.87 -32.44 16.93
N PHE A 78 -0.12 -33.07 16.31
CA PHE A 78 -1.35 -33.52 16.97
C PHE A 78 -1.74 -34.97 16.61
N GLY A 79 -0.79 -35.73 16.06
CA GLY A 79 -0.92 -37.17 15.78
C GLY A 79 -0.18 -38.01 16.81
#